data_AF-Q1ZTH4-F1
#
_entry.id   AF-Q1ZTH4-F1
#
_cell.length_a   1.000
_cell.length_b   1.000
_cell.length_c   1.000
_cell.angle_alpha   90.00
_cell.angle_beta   90.00
_cell.angle_gamma   90.00
#
_symmetry.space_group_name_H-M   'P 1'
#
loop_
_entity.id
_entity.type
_entity.pdbx_description
1 polymer ?
#
loop_
_entity_poly.entity_id
_entity_poly.type
_entity_poly.pdbx_seq_one_letter_code
_entity_poly.pdbx_strand_id
1 'polypeptide(L)'
;MNFDRIVCFDLEMCCWNDGRTSRTGEIIEIGVAELDLNTGKIVRRAQHYVRPAKDEISPFCTELTGIKPEVVEKNGKPLSVILKSIEQKFGGRHKIYAAWGHDDRILKKECLAKELKVPFREYLNLATLFKLQRHVTNKRLGQRAAMEIAGVEWEGRQHSGYVDAYNLARLAATMFCEKDTDSTQE
;
A
#
# COMPACT_ATOMS: atom_id res chain seq x y z
N MET A 1 12.82 1.62 -17.49
CA MET A 1 12.06 1.95 -16.28
C MET A 1 11.01 2.97 -16.69
N ASN A 2 9.74 2.79 -16.34
CA ASN A 2 8.69 3.76 -16.66
C ASN A 2 8.56 4.75 -15.50
N PHE A 3 8.80 6.03 -15.77
CA PHE A 3 8.73 7.13 -14.80
C PHE A 3 7.41 7.92 -14.88
N ASP A 4 6.50 7.57 -15.80
CA ASP A 4 5.19 8.21 -15.98
C ASP A 4 4.11 7.59 -15.08
N ARG A 5 4.50 6.57 -14.31
CA ARG A 5 3.59 5.71 -13.53
C ARG A 5 4.25 5.30 -12.22
N ILE A 6 3.47 5.36 -11.15
CA ILE A 6 3.88 4.88 -9.82
C ILE A 6 2.83 3.91 -9.28
N VAL A 7 3.28 2.78 -8.73
CA VAL A 7 2.41 1.76 -8.12
C VAL A 7 2.49 1.91 -6.61
N CYS A 8 1.45 2.46 -6.00
CA CYS A 8 1.31 2.50 -4.56
C CYS A 8 0.79 1.15 -4.06
N PHE A 9 1.33 0.65 -2.96
CA PHE A 9 0.85 -0.57 -2.32
C PHE A 9 0.86 -0.43 -0.81
N ASP A 10 0.08 -1.29 -0.16
CA ASP A 10 -0.03 -1.38 1.28
C ASP A 10 -0.28 -2.86 1.68
N LEU A 11 0.24 -3.26 2.83
CA LEU A 11 0.20 -4.63 3.33
C LEU A 11 -0.58 -4.71 4.64
N GLU A 12 -1.55 -5.61 4.69
CA GLU A 12 -2.09 -6.09 5.97
C GLU A 12 -1.46 -7.42 6.34
N MET A 13 -1.16 -7.60 7.62
CA MET A 13 -0.50 -8.79 8.15
C MET A 13 -1.29 -9.40 9.29
N CYS A 14 -1.13 -10.71 9.49
CA CYS A 14 -1.49 -11.34 10.75
C CYS A 14 -0.88 -10.53 11.91
N CYS A 15 -1.68 -10.24 12.92
CA CYS A 15 -1.22 -9.50 14.09
C CYS A 15 -1.94 -9.96 15.35
N TRP A 16 -1.28 -9.82 16.49
CA TRP A 16 -1.80 -10.19 17.79
C TRP A 16 -1.43 -9.12 18.80
N ASN A 17 -2.32 -8.91 19.77
CA ASN A 17 -2.07 -8.04 20.90
C ASN A 17 -2.61 -8.73 22.16
N ASP A 18 -1.71 -9.06 23.09
CA ASP A 18 -2.03 -9.69 24.38
C ASP A 18 -2.07 -8.68 25.54
N GLY A 19 -2.07 -7.38 25.22
CA GLY A 19 -2.03 -6.29 26.20
C GLY A 19 -0.63 -5.93 26.68
N ARG A 20 0.43 -6.63 26.22
CA ARG A 20 1.83 -6.30 26.55
C ARG A 20 2.63 -5.89 25.32
N THR A 21 2.58 -6.68 24.25
CA THR A 21 3.39 -6.40 23.06
C THR A 21 2.68 -6.86 21.80
N SER A 22 2.39 -5.90 20.93
CA SER A 22 1.89 -6.21 19.60
C SER A 22 2.96 -6.91 18.78
N ARG A 23 2.60 -8.03 18.15
CA ARG A 23 3.46 -8.73 17.20
C ARG A 23 2.78 -8.90 15.85
N THR A 24 3.57 -8.96 14.79
CA THR A 24 3.12 -9.16 13.41
C THR A 24 3.63 -10.48 12.85
N GLY A 25 2.94 -11.00 11.85
CA GLY A 25 3.19 -12.27 11.18
C GLY A 25 3.15 -12.14 9.65
N GLU A 26 2.69 -13.19 9.00
CA GLU A 26 2.57 -13.28 7.54
C GLU A 26 1.56 -12.27 6.95
N ILE A 27 1.84 -11.83 5.73
CA ILE A 27 0.96 -10.97 4.92
C ILE A 27 -0.36 -11.71 4.65
N ILE A 28 -1.48 -11.00 4.82
CA ILE A 28 -2.84 -11.48 4.56
C ILE A 28 -3.61 -10.63 3.54
N GLU A 29 -3.16 -9.41 3.26
CA GLU A 29 -3.66 -8.57 2.16
C GLU A 29 -2.52 -7.81 1.49
N ILE A 30 -2.61 -7.67 0.17
CA ILE A 30 -1.85 -6.69 -0.60
C ILE A 30 -2.83 -5.85 -1.40
N GLY A 31 -2.92 -4.57 -1.07
CA GLY A 31 -3.58 -3.59 -1.92
C GLY A 31 -2.58 -2.93 -2.87
N VAL A 32 -3.01 -2.66 -4.10
CA VAL A 32 -2.20 -1.97 -5.10
C VAL A 32 -3.04 -0.95 -5.87
N ALA A 33 -2.47 0.20 -6.17
CA ALA A 33 -3.06 1.26 -6.98
C ALA A 33 -2.00 1.90 -7.88
N GLU A 34 -2.26 1.98 -9.19
CA GLU A 34 -1.35 2.61 -10.15
C GLU A 34 -1.86 4.01 -10.50
N LEU A 35 -1.00 5.01 -10.26
CA LEU A 35 -1.22 6.40 -10.62
C LEU A 35 -0.52 6.71 -11.94
N ASP A 36 -1.25 7.36 -12.85
CA ASP A 36 -0.75 8.06 -14.02
C ASP A 36 -0.28 9.46 -13.65
N LEU A 37 1.03 9.70 -13.75
CA LEU A 37 1.63 10.98 -13.37
C LEU A 37 1.38 12.09 -14.41
N ASN A 38 1.03 11.73 -15.64
CA ASN A 38 0.73 12.71 -16.69
C ASN A 38 -0.71 13.23 -16.56
N THR A 39 -1.64 12.37 -16.12
CA THR A 39 -3.07 12.73 -16.03
C THR A 39 -3.56 12.93 -14.60
N GLY A 40 -2.74 12.60 -13.60
CA GLY A 40 -3.16 12.57 -12.19
C GLY A 40 -4.18 11.49 -11.85
N LYS A 41 -4.53 10.60 -12.80
CA LYS A 41 -5.60 9.61 -12.63
C LYS A 41 -5.07 8.28 -12.13
N ILE A 42 -5.82 7.65 -11.22
CA ILE A 42 -5.56 6.28 -10.79
C ILE A 42 -6.17 5.34 -11.83
N VAL A 43 -5.30 4.73 -12.65
CA VAL A 43 -5.70 3.98 -13.85
C VAL A 43 -6.04 2.51 -13.58
N ARG A 44 -5.61 1.98 -12.42
CA ARG A 44 -6.00 0.65 -11.94
C ARG A 44 -5.79 0.52 -10.44
N ARG A 45 -6.56 -0.39 -9.84
CA ARG A 45 -6.41 -0.81 -8.45
C ARG A 45 -6.78 -2.28 -8.33
N ALA A 46 -6.20 -3.00 -7.38
CA ALA A 46 -6.54 -4.39 -7.09
C ALA A 46 -6.34 -4.72 -5.61
N GLN A 47 -7.19 -5.63 -5.12
CA GLN A 47 -7.12 -6.20 -3.79
C GLN A 47 -6.73 -7.66 -3.91
N HIS A 48 -5.75 -8.08 -3.11
CA HIS A 48 -5.29 -9.46 -3.09
C HIS A 48 -5.25 -9.99 -1.66
N TYR A 49 -6.10 -10.98 -1.35
CA TYR A 49 -5.97 -11.73 -0.11
C TYR A 49 -4.87 -12.79 -0.23
N VAL A 50 -3.98 -12.82 0.75
CA VAL A 50 -2.88 -13.78 0.84
C VAL A 50 -3.23 -14.81 1.90
N ARG A 51 -3.11 -16.10 1.54
CA ARG A 51 -3.30 -17.18 2.50
C ARG A 51 -2.00 -17.36 3.30
N PRO A 52 -1.98 -17.12 4.62
CA PRO A 52 -0.81 -17.39 5.45
C PRO A 52 -0.54 -18.91 5.49
N ALA A 53 0.72 -19.31 5.64
CA ALA A 53 1.13 -20.71 5.61
C ALA A 53 1.37 -21.29 7.02
N LYS A 54 1.66 -20.43 8.00
CA LYS A 54 2.07 -20.77 9.36
C LYS A 54 1.26 -20.02 10.42
N ASP A 55 0.79 -18.83 10.08
CA ASP A 55 0.08 -17.94 10.99
C ASP A 55 -1.44 -18.01 10.81
N GLU A 56 -2.16 -17.69 11.88
CA GLU A 56 -3.62 -17.58 11.90
C GLU A 56 -4.06 -16.12 12.13
N ILE A 57 -5.16 -15.74 11.47
CA ILE A 57 -5.76 -14.42 11.63
C ILE A 57 -6.44 -14.35 13.00
N SER A 58 -5.90 -13.54 13.91
CA SER A 58 -6.43 -13.39 15.26
C SER A 58 -7.71 -12.54 15.29
N PRO A 59 -8.48 -12.58 16.40
CA PRO A 59 -9.60 -11.65 16.61
C PRO A 59 -9.15 -10.18 16.57
N PHE A 60 -8.00 -9.85 17.15
CA PHE A 60 -7.43 -8.50 17.10
C PHE A 60 -7.11 -8.08 15.67
N CYS A 61 -6.53 -8.98 14.87
CA CYS A 61 -6.26 -8.73 13.45
C CYS A 61 -7.55 -8.49 12.66
N THR A 62 -8.59 -9.29 12.95
CA THR A 62 -9.91 -9.13 12.33
C THR A 62 -10.55 -7.79 12.69
N GLU A 63 -10.46 -7.37 13.95
CA GLU A 63 -11.00 -6.09 14.41
C GLU A 63 -10.26 -4.91 13.75
N LEU A 64 -8.93 -4.98 13.72
CA LEU A 64 -8.08 -3.94 13.14
C LEU A 64 -8.28 -3.82 11.62
N THR A 65 -8.19 -4.93 10.89
CA THR A 65 -8.17 -4.94 9.42
C THR A 65 -9.55 -5.15 8.77
N GLY A 66 -10.51 -5.66 9.52
CA GLY A 66 -11.80 -6.12 8.99
C GLY A 66 -11.71 -7.44 8.21
N ILE A 67 -10.51 -8.02 8.04
CA ILE A 67 -10.30 -9.26 7.29
C ILE A 67 -10.60 -10.45 8.21
N LYS A 68 -11.66 -11.19 7.86
CA LYS A 68 -12.05 -12.40 8.60
C LYS A 68 -11.34 -13.64 8.06
N PRO A 69 -11.06 -14.67 8.89
CA PRO A 69 -10.46 -15.93 8.45
C PRO A 69 -11.17 -16.56 7.24
N GLU A 70 -12.50 -16.53 7.21
CA GLU A 70 -13.31 -17.17 6.16
C GLU A 70 -13.15 -16.46 4.80
N VAL A 71 -12.89 -15.14 4.82
CA VAL A 71 -12.61 -14.36 3.60
C VAL A 71 -11.30 -14.82 2.97
N VAL A 72 -10.27 -15.05 3.80
CA VAL A 72 -8.95 -15.50 3.34
C VAL A 72 -8.97 -16.97 2.97
N GLU A 73 -9.75 -17.81 3.65
CA GLU A 73 -9.94 -19.20 3.25
C GLU A 73 -10.53 -19.28 1.83
N LYS A 74 -11.61 -18.53 1.58
CA LYS A 74 -12.34 -18.53 0.30
C LYS A 74 -11.57 -17.87 -0.84
N ASN A 75 -10.99 -16.69 -0.58
CA ASN A 75 -10.44 -15.82 -1.64
C ASN A 75 -8.91 -15.79 -1.64
N GLY A 76 -8.28 -16.14 -0.52
CA GLY A 76 -6.83 -16.08 -0.36
C GLY A 76 -6.08 -17.04 -1.27
N LYS A 77 -4.94 -16.59 -1.79
CA LYS A 77 -4.03 -17.39 -2.60
C LYS A 77 -2.63 -17.39 -1.98
N PRO A 78 -1.77 -18.37 -2.31
CA PRO A 78 -0.37 -18.32 -1.93
C PRO A 78 0.29 -17.02 -2.40
N LEU A 79 1.18 -16.46 -1.59
CA LEU A 79 1.89 -15.22 -1.91
C LEU A 79 2.54 -15.27 -3.31
N SER A 80 3.12 -16.40 -3.69
CA SER A 80 3.72 -16.61 -5.02
C SER A 80 2.78 -16.33 -6.20
N VAL A 81 1.50 -16.73 -6.07
CA VAL A 81 0.47 -16.50 -7.10
C VAL A 81 0.11 -15.02 -7.16
N ILE A 82 -0.01 -14.37 -6.01
CA ILE A 82 -0.33 -12.95 -5.92
C ILE A 82 0.80 -12.10 -6.51
N LEU A 83 2.05 -12.38 -6.16
CA LEU A 83 3.21 -11.64 -6.69
C LEU A 83 3.32 -11.76 -8.21
N LYS A 84 3.05 -12.95 -8.77
CA LYS A 84 3.00 -13.14 -10.22
C LYS A 84 1.89 -12.33 -10.88
N SER A 85 0.70 -12.27 -10.25
CA SER A 85 -0.40 -11.42 -10.72
C SER A 85 -0.02 -9.93 -10.68
N ILE A 86 0.61 -9.47 -9.61
CA ILE A 86 1.06 -8.07 -9.47
C ILE A 86 2.12 -7.75 -10.53
N GLU A 87 3.11 -8.62 -10.72
CA GLU A 87 4.14 -8.43 -11.76
C GLU A 87 3.53 -8.29 -13.16
N GLN A 88 2.59 -9.17 -13.51
CA GLN A 88 1.92 -9.17 -14.81
C GLN A 88 1.01 -7.95 -15.01
N LYS A 89 0.24 -7.57 -13.99
CA LYS A 89 -0.80 -6.53 -14.10
C LYS A 89 -0.31 -5.13 -13.76
N PHE A 90 0.79 -5.00 -13.01
CA PHE A 90 1.34 -3.73 -12.52
C PHE A 90 2.81 -3.55 -12.92
N GLY A 91 3.30 -4.29 -13.91
CA GLY A 91 4.57 -4.07 -14.59
C GLY A 91 5.85 -4.43 -13.83
N GLY A 92 5.72 -4.94 -12.60
CA GLY A 92 6.83 -5.43 -11.77
C GLY A 92 8.11 -4.60 -11.84
N ARG A 93 9.21 -5.22 -12.31
CA ARG A 93 10.57 -4.65 -12.34
C ARG A 93 10.71 -3.43 -13.26
N HIS A 94 9.73 -3.15 -14.11
CA HIS A 94 9.74 -2.00 -15.03
C HIS A 94 9.02 -0.76 -14.48
N LYS A 95 8.49 -0.85 -13.26
CA LYS A 95 7.73 0.21 -12.58
C LYS A 95 8.37 0.56 -11.24
N ILE A 96 8.05 1.75 -10.77
CA ILE A 96 8.41 2.24 -9.44
C ILE A 96 7.28 1.86 -8.49
N TYR A 97 7.62 1.16 -7.41
CA TYR A 97 6.67 0.82 -6.35
C TYR A 97 6.85 1.77 -5.17
N ALA A 98 5.78 2.01 -4.43
CA ALA A 98 5.79 2.95 -3.33
C ALA A 98 4.84 2.50 -2.22
N ALA A 99 5.22 2.74 -0.97
CA ALA A 99 4.35 2.54 0.17
C ALA A 99 4.57 3.66 1.21
N TRP A 100 3.65 3.74 2.16
CA TRP A 100 3.80 4.64 3.30
C TRP A 100 4.72 4.02 4.35
N GLY A 101 6.04 4.11 4.12
CA GLY A 101 7.04 3.60 5.06
C GLY A 101 7.94 2.54 4.45
N HIS A 102 7.98 1.35 5.06
CA HIS A 102 8.96 0.31 4.77
C HIS A 102 8.33 -1.07 4.51
N ASP A 103 7.14 -1.08 3.92
CA ASP A 103 6.47 -2.30 3.51
C ASP A 103 7.30 -3.13 2.53
N ASP A 104 8.20 -2.48 1.78
CA ASP A 104 9.21 -3.16 0.96
C ASP A 104 10.07 -4.14 1.77
N ARG A 105 10.45 -3.77 3.00
CA ARG A 105 11.26 -4.63 3.88
C ARG A 105 10.46 -5.81 4.39
N ILE A 106 9.19 -5.60 4.73
CA ILE A 106 8.27 -6.65 5.18
C ILE A 106 8.08 -7.65 4.04
N LEU A 107 7.73 -7.18 2.85
CA LEU A 107 7.54 -8.02 1.68
C LEU A 107 8.82 -8.78 1.31
N LYS A 108 9.99 -8.12 1.30
CA LYS A 108 11.29 -8.75 1.04
C LYS A 108 11.58 -9.87 2.04
N LYS A 109 11.32 -9.64 3.33
CA LYS A 109 11.56 -10.62 4.39
C LYS A 109 10.70 -11.87 4.19
N GLU A 110 9.41 -11.70 3.91
CA GLU A 110 8.52 -12.84 3.68
C GLU A 110 8.83 -13.56 2.37
N CYS A 111 9.17 -12.82 1.31
CA CYS A 111 9.64 -13.41 0.06
C CYS A 111 10.88 -14.27 0.30
N LEU A 112 11.87 -13.75 1.03
CA LEU A 112 13.09 -14.51 1.36
C LEU A 112 12.75 -15.79 2.15
N ALA A 113 11.89 -15.69 3.16
CA ALA A 113 11.48 -16.84 3.98
C ALA A 113 10.69 -17.91 3.20
N LYS A 114 10.08 -17.53 2.06
CA LYS A 114 9.29 -18.40 1.18
C LYS A 114 10.02 -18.73 -0.13
N GLU A 115 11.29 -18.36 -0.27
CA GLU A 115 12.10 -18.55 -1.49
C GLU A 115 11.48 -17.92 -2.76
N LEU A 116 10.82 -16.77 -2.58
CA LEU A 116 10.15 -16.01 -3.65
C LEU A 116 10.97 -14.79 -4.08
N LYS A 117 10.73 -14.35 -5.31
CA LYS A 117 11.28 -13.10 -5.85
C LYS A 117 10.30 -11.95 -5.59
N VAL A 118 10.84 -10.82 -5.15
CA VAL A 118 10.08 -9.57 -5.04
C VAL A 118 9.78 -9.03 -6.45
N PRO A 119 8.54 -8.59 -6.74
CA PRO A 119 8.12 -8.26 -8.11
C PRO A 119 8.73 -6.95 -8.63
N PHE A 120 9.29 -6.10 -7.76
CA PHE A 120 9.83 -4.80 -8.11
C PHE A 120 11.30 -4.65 -7.70
N ARG A 121 11.98 -3.67 -8.31
CA ARG A 121 13.36 -3.29 -8.00
C ARG A 121 13.44 -1.91 -7.37
N GLU A 122 12.75 -0.94 -7.96
CA GLU A 122 12.74 0.44 -7.49
C GLU A 122 11.60 0.65 -6.49
N TYR A 123 11.94 1.26 -5.36
CA TYR A 123 11.00 1.51 -4.26
C TYR A 123 11.14 2.94 -3.73
N LEU A 124 10.02 3.62 -3.52
CA LEU A 124 9.94 4.91 -2.87
C LEU A 124 9.18 4.82 -1.54
N ASN A 125 9.79 5.31 -0.48
CA ASN A 125 9.08 5.57 0.77
C ASN A 125 8.43 6.96 0.68
N LEU A 126 7.13 7.01 0.39
CA LEU A 126 6.41 8.28 0.24
C LEU A 126 6.28 9.04 1.55
N ALA A 127 6.31 8.36 2.70
CA ALA A 127 6.31 9.03 4.00
C ALA A 127 7.55 9.93 4.14
N THR A 128 8.73 9.44 3.72
CA THR A 128 9.96 10.24 3.73
C THR A 128 9.85 11.43 2.80
N LEU A 129 9.41 11.21 1.56
CA LEU A 129 9.31 12.27 0.56
C LEU A 129 8.32 13.36 0.98
N PHE A 130 7.15 12.97 1.48
CA PHE A 130 6.15 13.91 1.98
C PHE A 130 6.70 14.71 3.17
N LYS A 131 7.34 14.04 4.13
CA LYS A 131 7.97 14.68 5.30
C LYS A 131 9.08 15.65 4.94
N LEU A 132 9.68 15.60 3.75
CA LEU A 132 10.69 16.59 3.32
C LEU A 132 10.08 17.91 2.86
N GLN A 133 8.78 17.96 2.57
CA GLN A 133 8.13 19.17 2.11
C GLN A 133 8.12 20.25 3.20
N ARG A 134 8.39 21.51 2.81
CA ARG A 134 8.59 22.64 3.73
C ARG A 134 7.35 22.95 4.58
N HIS A 135 6.16 22.72 4.05
CA HIS A 135 4.90 22.98 4.75
C HIS A 135 4.56 21.90 5.79
N VAL A 136 5.26 20.75 5.79
CA VAL A 136 5.05 19.68 6.76
C VAL A 136 5.90 19.96 8.00
N THR A 137 5.30 20.44 9.08
CA THR A 137 6.04 20.81 10.30
C THR A 137 6.22 19.63 11.25
N ASN A 138 5.17 18.84 11.49
CA ASN A 138 5.24 17.61 12.28
C ASN A 138 5.78 16.45 11.42
N LYS A 139 6.90 15.83 11.79
CA LYS A 139 7.47 14.68 11.05
C LYS A 139 6.98 13.32 11.58
N ARG A 140 6.31 13.29 12.73
CA ARG A 140 5.68 12.11 13.34
C ARG A 140 4.21 12.04 12.91
N LEU A 141 3.98 11.82 11.62
CA LEU A 141 2.64 11.67 11.06
C LEU A 141 2.48 10.36 10.28
N GLY A 142 1.26 9.81 10.33
CA GLY A 142 0.78 8.72 9.48
C GLY A 142 0.16 9.25 8.18
N GLN A 143 -0.20 8.33 7.28
CA GLN A 143 -0.71 8.66 5.95
C GLN A 143 -1.97 9.53 6.00
N ARG A 144 -2.93 9.20 6.87
CA ARG A 144 -4.19 9.95 6.98
C ARG A 144 -3.96 11.43 7.34
N ALA A 145 -3.12 11.70 8.33
CA ALA A 145 -2.73 13.06 8.68
C ALA A 145 -1.97 13.77 7.54
N ALA A 146 -1.23 13.03 6.71
CA ALA A 146 -0.54 13.59 5.55
C ALA A 146 -1.55 14.04 4.48
N MET A 147 -2.59 13.24 4.27
CA MET A 147 -3.69 13.59 3.37
C MET A 147 -4.46 14.82 3.86
N GLU A 148 -4.73 14.92 5.17
CA GLU A 148 -5.34 16.11 5.77
C GLU A 148 -4.51 17.37 5.50
N ILE A 149 -3.18 17.30 5.69
CA ILE A 149 -2.27 18.41 5.37
C ILE A 149 -2.29 18.75 3.87
N ALA A 150 -2.41 17.73 3.01
CA ALA A 150 -2.49 17.90 1.56
C ALA A 150 -3.86 18.37 1.05
N GLY A 151 -4.87 18.49 1.93
CA GLY A 151 -6.25 18.83 1.55
C GLY A 151 -6.98 17.71 0.82
N VAL A 152 -6.62 16.45 1.06
CA VAL A 152 -7.26 15.27 0.47
C VAL A 152 -8.05 14.52 1.54
N GLU A 153 -9.35 14.33 1.33
CA GLU A 153 -10.19 13.57 2.25
C GLU A 153 -9.93 12.07 2.15
N TRP A 154 -9.89 11.37 3.29
CA TRP A 154 -9.74 9.92 3.33
C TRP A 154 -11.02 9.22 2.84
N GLU A 155 -10.90 8.33 1.86
CA GLU A 155 -12.03 7.52 1.36
C GLU A 155 -11.95 6.08 1.89
N GLY A 156 -13.05 5.55 2.41
CA GLY A 156 -13.15 4.13 2.81
C GLY A 156 -12.60 3.81 4.20
N ARG A 157 -12.48 2.52 4.51
CA ARG A 157 -12.05 2.01 5.82
C ARG A 157 -10.53 1.96 5.89
N GLN A 158 -9.95 2.63 6.89
CA GLN A 158 -8.53 2.52 7.22
C GLN A 158 -8.18 1.09 7.65
N HIS A 159 -6.94 0.66 7.40
CA HIS A 159 -6.49 -0.72 7.62
C HIS A 159 -7.20 -1.71 6.69
N SER A 160 -7.44 -1.28 5.45
CA SER A 160 -7.66 -2.19 4.33
C SER A 160 -6.59 -1.85 3.33
N GLY A 161 -5.70 -2.79 3.01
CA GLY A 161 -4.57 -2.51 2.13
C GLY A 161 -5.02 -1.95 0.78
N TYR A 162 -6.15 -2.42 0.26
CA TYR A 162 -6.77 -1.87 -0.96
C TYR A 162 -7.13 -0.39 -0.86
N VAL A 163 -7.73 0.02 0.26
CA VAL A 163 -8.14 1.40 0.52
C VAL A 163 -6.92 2.27 0.78
N ASP A 164 -6.00 1.79 1.60
CA ASP A 164 -4.81 2.50 2.03
C ASP A 164 -3.88 2.75 0.82
N ALA A 165 -3.68 1.77 -0.05
CA ALA A 165 -2.94 1.92 -1.31
C ALA A 165 -3.59 2.94 -2.28
N TYR A 166 -4.93 2.94 -2.37
CA TYR A 166 -5.67 3.90 -3.21
C TYR A 166 -5.52 5.33 -2.68
N ASN A 167 -5.71 5.53 -1.38
CA ASN A 167 -5.53 6.83 -0.74
C ASN A 167 -4.07 7.30 -0.82
N LEU A 168 -3.10 6.36 -0.76
CA LEU A 168 -1.70 6.68 -0.94
C LEU A 168 -1.41 7.17 -2.37
N ALA A 169 -2.03 6.56 -3.38
CA ALA A 169 -1.93 7.04 -4.76
C ALA A 169 -2.55 8.45 -4.93
N ARG A 170 -3.64 8.76 -4.23
CA ARG A 170 -4.22 10.11 -4.22
C ARG A 170 -3.28 11.14 -3.56
N LEU A 171 -2.62 10.76 -2.47
CA LEU A 171 -1.59 11.59 -1.85
C LEU A 171 -0.38 11.76 -2.78
N ALA A 172 0.06 10.70 -3.47
CA ALA A 172 1.15 10.79 -4.42
C ALA A 172 0.85 11.77 -5.56
N ALA A 173 -0.41 11.85 -6.01
CA ALA A 173 -0.82 12.83 -7.02
C ALA A 173 -0.57 14.27 -6.56
N THR A 174 -0.81 14.60 -5.29
CA THR A 174 -0.53 15.96 -4.77
C THR A 174 0.96 16.30 -4.69
N MET A 175 1.83 15.28 -4.75
CA MET A 175 3.29 15.44 -4.65
C MET A 175 3.97 15.54 -6.01
N PHE A 176 3.40 14.88 -7.02
CA PHE A 176 4.08 14.65 -8.30
C PHE A 176 3.30 15.11 -9.54
N CYS A 177 2.00 15.36 -9.42
CA CYS A 177 1.18 15.86 -10.53
C CYS A 177 0.99 17.37 -10.38
N GLU A 178 0.96 18.07 -11.51
CA GLU A 178 0.56 19.47 -11.54
C GLU A 178 -0.92 19.58 -11.18
N LYS A 179 -1.31 20.65 -10.48
CA LYS A 179 -2.72 20.98 -10.33
C LYS A 179 -3.15 21.61 -11.65
N ASP A 180 -4.25 21.14 -12.25
CA ASP A 180 -4.89 21.86 -13.35
C ASP A 180 -5.23 23.27 -12.84
N THR A 181 -4.49 24.27 -13.29
CA THR A 181 -4.71 25.68 -12.93
C THR A 181 -5.82 26.33 -13.76
N ASP A 182 -6.63 25.55 -14.49
CA ASP A 182 -7.68 26.04 -15.39
C ASP A 182 -9.09 25.79 -14.84
N SER A 183 -9.45 26.47 -13.75
CA SER A 183 -10.86 26.69 -13.40
C SER A 183 -11.14 28.00 -12.63
N THR A 184 -10.28 29.01 -12.78
CA THR A 184 -10.55 30.38 -12.33
C THR A 184 -10.36 31.37 -13.47
N GLN A 185 -11.13 31.20 -14.54
CA GLN A 185 -11.58 32.28 -15.42
C GLN A 185 -12.96 31.91 -15.96
N GLU A 186 -14.00 32.33 -15.23
CA GLU A 186 -15.20 33.02 -15.74
C GLU A 186 -16.03 33.55 -14.56
#